data_AF-A0A843KLY0-F1
#
_entry.id   AF-A0A843KLY0-F1
#
_cell.length_a   1.000
_cell.length_b   1.000
_cell.length_c   1.000
_cell.angle_alpha   90.00
_cell.angle_beta   90.00
_cell.angle_gamma   90.00
#
_symmetry.space_group_name_H-M   'P 1'
#
loop_
_entity.id
_entity.type
_entity.pdbx_description
1 polymer ?
#
loop_
_entity_poly.entity_id
_entity_poly.type
_entity_poly.pdbx_seq_one_letter_code
_entity_poly.pdbx_strand_id
1 'polypeptide(L)'
;MQGKTALLGIALMLVLCAAVVGNVTAVSQGDSSERVIQVSGTGKVTTTPDQAIIVFAVETENSDVKVAQQQNAQRMDAVINALKAAGIPAK
;
A
#
# COMPACT_ATOMS: atom_id res chain seq x y z
N MET A 1 -22.53 67.62 34.97
CA MET A 1 -22.86 66.52 34.02
C MET A 1 -21.99 65.27 34.18
N GLN A 2 -21.07 65.19 35.16
CA GLN A 2 -20.11 64.07 35.28
C GLN A 2 -20.64 62.81 35.99
N GLY A 3 -21.71 62.91 36.79
CA GLY A 3 -22.29 61.74 37.48
C GLY A 3 -23.06 60.78 36.57
N LYS A 4 -23.63 61.28 35.47
CA LYS A 4 -24.42 60.47 34.52
C LYS A 4 -23.55 59.63 33.60
N THR A 5 -22.38 60.13 33.22
CA THR A 5 -21.40 59.42 32.37
C THR A 5 -20.68 58.30 33.14
N ALA A 6 -20.42 58.50 34.44
CA ALA A 6 -19.87 57.46 35.31
C ALA A 6 -20.86 56.29 35.52
N LEU A 7 -22.15 56.59 35.71
CA LEU A 7 -23.21 55.59 35.86
C LEU A 7 -23.44 54.78 34.57
N LEU A 8 -23.35 55.44 33.40
CA LEU A 8 -23.46 54.77 32.10
C LEU A 8 -22.27 53.82 31.84
N GLY A 9 -21.07 54.20 32.26
CA GLY A 9 -19.86 53.37 32.13
C GLY A 9 -19.92 52.11 33.00
N ILE A 10 -20.40 52.23 34.24
CA ILE A 10 -20.56 51.08 35.15
C ILE A 10 -21.64 50.12 34.63
N ALA A 11 -22.75 50.64 34.12
CA ALA A 11 -23.81 49.81 33.52
C ALA A 11 -23.32 49.06 32.28
N LEU A 12 -22.52 49.71 31.42
CA LEU A 12 -21.95 49.08 30.23
C LEU A 12 -20.92 47.99 30.60
N MET A 13 -20.11 48.23 31.65
CA MET A 13 -19.13 47.27 32.15
C MET A 13 -19.79 46.02 32.75
N LEU A 14 -20.89 46.19 33.49
CA LEU A 14 -21.64 45.07 34.07
C LEU A 14 -22.32 44.19 32.99
N VAL A 15 -22.84 44.80 31.92
CA VAL A 15 -23.45 44.07 30.79
C VAL A 15 -22.38 43.27 30.02
N LEU A 16 -21.17 43.83 29.87
CA LEU A 16 -20.03 43.12 29.27
C LEU A 16 -19.53 41.95 30.11
N CYS A 17 -19.53 42.06 31.44
CA CYS A 17 -19.14 40.95 32.32
C CYS A 17 -20.16 39.79 32.31
N ALA A 18 -21.46 40.08 32.17
CA ALA A 18 -22.51 39.06 32.13
C ALA A 18 -22.46 38.20 30.84
N ALA A 19 -21.99 38.75 29.72
CA ALA A 19 -21.91 38.04 28.44
C ALA A 19 -20.79 36.98 28.37
N VAL A 20 -19.80 37.03 29.27
CA VAL A 20 -18.64 36.10 29.27
C VAL A 20 -18.90 34.82 30.07
N VAL A 21 -19.90 34.80 30.96
CA VAL A 21 -20.13 33.66 31.88
C VAL A 21 -20.88 32.49 31.22
N GLY A 22 -21.45 32.68 30.03
CA GLY A 22 -22.38 31.72 29.40
C GLY A 22 -21.76 30.55 28.60
N ASN A 23 -20.44 30.54 28.34
CA ASN A 23 -19.83 29.57 27.41
C ASN A 23 -18.85 28.60 28.09
N VAL A 24 -19.24 27.98 29.21
CA VAL A 24 -18.54 26.80 29.72
C VAL A 24 -19.19 25.55 29.09
N THR A 25 -18.63 25.10 27.97
CA THR A 25 -18.92 23.77 27.45
C THR A 25 -18.22 22.75 28.33
N ALA A 26 -18.97 22.11 29.22
CA ALA A 26 -18.48 20.94 29.96
C ALA A 26 -18.23 19.80 28.96
N VAL A 27 -16.98 19.61 28.56
CA VAL A 27 -16.55 18.40 27.86
C VAL A 27 -16.51 17.28 28.89
N SER A 28 -17.51 16.40 28.86
CA SER A 28 -17.45 15.14 29.60
C SER A 28 -16.37 14.27 28.94
N GLN A 29 -15.16 14.29 29.50
CA GLN A 29 -14.19 13.24 29.26
C GLN A 29 -14.74 11.99 29.94
N GLY A 30 -15.26 11.07 29.13
CA GLY A 30 -15.59 9.73 29.61
C GLY A 30 -14.35 9.11 30.24
N ASP A 31 -14.45 8.77 31.52
CA ASP A 31 -13.49 7.91 32.21
C ASP A 31 -13.52 6.53 31.55
N SER A 32 -12.67 6.32 30.54
CA SER A 32 -12.45 5.00 29.95
C SER A 32 -11.59 4.16 30.90
N SER A 33 -12.23 3.57 31.92
CA SER A 33 -11.63 2.47 32.69
C SER A 33 -11.62 1.14 31.88
N GLU A 34 -11.24 1.20 30.61
CA GLU A 34 -11.26 0.06 29.71
C GLU A 34 -10.05 -0.85 30.01
N ARG A 35 -10.29 -1.94 30.74
CA ARG A 35 -9.28 -2.98 31.00
C ARG A 35 -9.13 -3.88 29.78
N VAL A 36 -8.44 -3.40 28.75
CA VAL A 36 -8.23 -4.16 27.50
C VAL A 36 -6.74 -4.46 27.32
N ILE A 37 -6.44 -5.71 26.94
CA ILE A 37 -5.12 -6.08 26.45
C ILE A 37 -5.18 -6.00 24.93
N GLN A 38 -4.59 -4.96 24.37
CA GLN A 38 -4.53 -4.76 22.94
C GLN A 38 -3.17 -5.23 22.43
N VAL A 39 -3.18 -6.23 21.56
CA VAL A 39 -1.99 -6.80 20.94
C VAL A 39 -2.07 -6.62 19.43
N SER A 40 -0.97 -6.16 18.84
CA SER A 40 -0.75 -6.18 17.41
C SER A 40 0.42 -7.11 17.11
N GLY A 41 0.25 -7.94 16.10
CA GLY A 41 1.29 -8.85 15.61
C GLY A 41 1.43 -8.69 14.11
N THR A 42 2.66 -8.57 13.63
CA THR A 42 2.97 -8.62 12.20
C THR A 42 3.90 -9.79 11.94
N GLY A 43 3.47 -10.72 11.09
CA GLY A 43 4.28 -11.84 10.63
C GLY A 43 4.92 -11.52 9.28
N LYS A 44 6.22 -11.75 9.16
CA LYS A 44 6.94 -11.71 7.89
C LYS A 44 7.64 -13.05 7.70
N VAL A 45 7.38 -13.70 6.58
CA VAL A 45 8.13 -14.87 6.14
C VAL A 45 8.89 -14.48 4.89
N THR A 46 10.17 -14.81 4.85
CA THR A 46 11.02 -14.61 3.67
C THR A 46 11.64 -15.95 3.35
N THR A 47 11.49 -16.38 2.11
CA THR A 47 12.05 -17.64 1.60
C THR A 47 12.80 -17.37 0.31
N THR A 48 13.74 -18.25 0.00
CA THR A 48 14.43 -18.26 -1.29
C THR A 48 13.54 -18.91 -2.35
N PRO A 49 13.41 -18.32 -3.55
CA PRO A 49 12.80 -19.01 -4.69
C PRO A 49 13.53 -20.32 -5.00
N ASP A 50 12.80 -21.37 -5.32
CA ASP A 50 13.28 -22.73 -5.59
C ASP A 50 13.03 -23.20 -7.04
N GLN A 51 12.37 -22.38 -7.86
CA GLN A 51 12.05 -22.68 -9.25
C GLN A 51 12.38 -21.50 -10.18
N ALA A 52 12.87 -21.83 -11.38
CA ALA A 52 12.96 -20.91 -12.51
C ALA A 52 12.27 -21.52 -13.73
N ILE A 53 11.59 -20.68 -14.52
CA ILE A 53 10.95 -21.07 -15.78
C ILE A 53 11.63 -20.28 -16.89
N ILE A 54 12.21 -20.99 -17.87
CA ILE A 54 12.87 -20.41 -19.04
C ILE A 54 12.18 -20.97 -20.28
N VAL A 55 11.87 -20.09 -21.23
CA VAL A 55 11.21 -20.46 -22.50
C VAL A 55 12.17 -20.17 -23.64
N PHE A 56 12.42 -21.19 -24.47
CA PHE A 56 13.23 -21.07 -25.67
C PHE A 56 12.34 -21.21 -26.90
N ALA A 57 12.65 -20.45 -27.95
CA ALA A 57 11.99 -20.52 -29.24
C ALA A 57 13.04 -20.60 -30.35
N VAL A 58 12.71 -21.34 -31.41
CA VAL A 58 13.49 -21.39 -32.65
C VAL A 58 12.57 -20.91 -33.76
N GLU A 59 13.09 -19.97 -34.55
CA GLU A 59 12.44 -19.43 -35.72
C GLU A 59 13.36 -19.58 -36.92
N THR A 60 12.79 -19.94 -38.06
CA THR A 60 13.50 -20.08 -39.32
C THR A 60 12.69 -19.49 -40.44
N GLU A 61 13.35 -18.70 -41.28
CA GLU A 61 12.74 -18.12 -42.47
C GLU A 61 13.30 -18.76 -43.73
N ASN A 62 12.41 -19.10 -44.66
CA ASN A 62 12.76 -19.56 -45.99
C ASN A 62 11.62 -19.21 -46.95
N SER A 63 11.93 -19.00 -48.22
CA SER A 63 10.92 -18.80 -49.26
C SER A 63 10.08 -20.06 -49.51
N ASP A 64 10.64 -21.24 -49.26
CA ASP A 64 9.90 -22.51 -49.25
C ASP A 64 9.54 -22.91 -47.81
N VAL A 65 8.24 -22.99 -47.54
CA VAL A 65 7.67 -23.36 -46.23
C VAL A 65 8.12 -24.75 -45.77
N LYS A 66 8.27 -25.72 -46.68
CA LYS A 66 8.73 -27.07 -46.31
C LYS A 66 10.17 -27.04 -45.82
N VAL A 67 11.02 -26.26 -46.49
CA VAL A 67 12.42 -26.10 -46.11
C VAL A 67 12.51 -25.38 -44.75
N ALA A 68 11.73 -24.31 -44.55
CA ALA A 68 11.66 -23.63 -43.26
C ALA A 68 11.26 -24.59 -42.14
N GLN A 69 10.16 -25.33 -42.30
CA GLN A 69 9.70 -26.28 -41.28
C GLN A 69 10.75 -27.35 -40.95
N GLN A 70 11.41 -27.91 -41.98
CA GLN A 70 12.42 -28.94 -41.77
C GLN A 70 13.67 -28.40 -41.05
N GLN A 71 14.11 -27.19 -41.41
CA GLN A 71 15.22 -26.52 -40.71
C GLN A 71 14.85 -26.17 -39.27
N ASN A 72 13.61 -25.74 -39.04
CA ASN A 72 13.15 -25.42 -37.69
C ASN A 72 13.16 -26.65 -36.79
N ALA A 73 12.63 -27.78 -37.29
CA ALA A 73 12.64 -29.05 -36.58
C ALA A 73 14.07 -29.49 -36.24
N GLN A 74 14.97 -29.48 -37.22
CA GLN A 74 16.37 -29.84 -37.01
C GLN A 74 17.07 -28.96 -35.96
N ARG A 75 16.83 -27.65 -35.99
CA ARG A 75 17.41 -26.70 -35.03
C ARG A 75 16.80 -26.88 -33.63
N MET A 76 15.50 -27.16 -33.56
CA MET A 76 14.83 -27.45 -32.28
C MET A 76 15.38 -28.73 -31.65
N ASP A 77 15.61 -29.78 -32.44
CA ASP A 77 16.24 -31.01 -31.96
C ASP A 77 17.65 -30.76 -31.42
N ALA A 78 18.43 -29.91 -32.10
CA ALA A 78 19.76 -29.52 -31.62
C ALA A 78 19.71 -28.79 -30.28
N VAL A 79 18.77 -27.86 -30.09
CA VAL A 79 18.55 -27.17 -28.81
C VAL A 79 18.17 -28.17 -27.71
N ILE A 80 17.23 -29.07 -27.97
CA ILE A 80 16.80 -30.10 -27.00
C ILE A 80 17.98 -30.98 -26.60
N ASN A 81 18.79 -31.41 -27.56
CA ASN A 81 19.95 -32.26 -27.29
C ASN A 81 21.03 -31.53 -26.49
N ALA A 82 21.26 -30.24 -26.77
CA ALA A 82 22.17 -29.41 -25.99
C ALA A 82 21.68 -29.26 -24.53
N LEU A 83 20.39 -29.03 -24.31
CA LEU A 83 19.81 -28.93 -22.96
C LEU A 83 19.94 -30.25 -22.19
N LYS A 84 19.68 -31.38 -22.85
CA LYS A 84 19.90 -32.72 -22.27
C LYS A 84 21.36 -32.95 -21.90
N ALA A 85 22.29 -32.58 -22.79
CA ALA A 85 23.73 -32.69 -22.55
C ALA A 85 24.20 -31.77 -21.41
N ALA A 86 23.54 -30.62 -21.20
CA ALA A 86 23.77 -29.73 -20.07
C ALA A 86 23.18 -30.24 -18.73
N GLY A 87 22.55 -31.42 -18.73
CA GLY A 87 21.99 -32.05 -17.52
C GLY A 87 20.56 -31.64 -17.21
N ILE A 88 19.84 -31.01 -18.13
CA ILE A 88 18.41 -30.71 -17.98
C ILE A 88 17.61 -31.92 -18.45
N PRO A 89 16.96 -32.69 -17.54
CA PRO A 89 16.23 -33.88 -17.92
C PRO A 89 15.00 -33.52 -18.75
N ALA A 90 14.63 -34.40 -19.69
CA ALA A 90 13.31 -34.36 -20.28
C ALA A 90 12.28 -34.74 -19.20
N LYS A 91 11.14 -34.05 -19.20
CA LYS A 91 9.97 -34.45 -18.41
C LYS A 91 9.39 -35.75 -18.92
#